data_AF-A0A0W0YU99-F1
#
_entry.id   AF-A0A0W0YU99-F1
#
_cell.length_a   1.000
_cell.length_b   1.000
_cell.length_c   1.000
_cell.angle_alpha   90.00
_cell.angle_beta   90.00
_cell.angle_gamma   90.00
#
_symmetry.space_group_name_H-M   'P 1'
#
loop_
_entity.id
_entity.type
_entity.pdbx_description
1 polymer ?
#
loop_
_entity_poly.entity_id
_entity_poly.type
_entity_poly.pdbx_seq_one_letter_code
_entity_poly.pdbx_strand_id
1 'polypeptide(L)'
;MSYTKIENGLLLALEYPKLDESDFILLATKLLEKKLAHNESFPALLKQIQKYYLEQNYKDALENIIKLCKENETLLGINVVQCLITKATQIKSEPKDNESRRFYEVLYGEHLESILRKDFDCSIFDELNEAYNAVRPEYTVNDLTKINTFEEARKLILAFVMLNDNVELGLKAQSAIYQKKDRSREELGKVLTANPGIMKPNAPNFADNIVPIKQIDKIIIDEKKTGGYSKTNPQVPFVASLSGTTFSLVVVLQKYMDNHKTDPHLEKKINNIVMLWTSAYIKDGYHSYKEVIDIFKDQHIQSIFAQANIKLDYALIDDTAYEFHRAQEYAQGIATKSMMHQELVQKVQDKNIREEQQKQKIHYCSVLINQLNQDSKSKERYPEQLKSLDELYKNWSTGTKKNQEFKNECAQICTEIQTKEHNTPFSFTDFLIKIKNFFNRLFTSGFRKEVLVEPVSVAMDIATKLKDTVAQISDSPAPKKVTSLIRKSGAQPMQEVKHFPSPIKEVRQQTDEITTELSQDSTTKVEKSSPKLDMK
;
A
#
# COMPACT_ATOMS: atom_id res chain seq x y z
N MET A 1 13.01 18.34 17.67
CA MET A 1 11.92 18.61 16.69
C MET A 1 10.79 19.33 17.42
N SER A 2 10.13 20.33 16.82
CA SER A 2 9.01 21.02 17.50
C SER A 2 7.79 20.11 17.65
N TYR A 3 7.05 20.24 18.76
CA TYR A 3 5.88 19.43 19.10
C TYR A 3 4.82 19.39 17.98
N THR A 4 4.65 20.50 17.26
CA THR A 4 3.73 20.66 16.12
C THR A 4 4.11 19.77 14.93
N LYS A 5 5.42 19.56 14.66
CA LYS A 5 5.86 18.71 13.53
C LYS A 5 5.56 17.23 13.76
N ILE A 6 5.65 16.77 15.02
CA ILE A 6 5.36 15.38 15.38
C ILE A 6 3.85 15.10 15.32
N GLU A 7 3.02 16.06 15.73
CA GLU A 7 1.55 15.94 15.65
C GLU A 7 1.07 15.90 14.20
N ASN A 8 1.57 16.80 13.35
CA ASN A 8 1.26 16.77 11.92
C ASN A 8 1.69 15.46 11.26
N GLY A 9 2.81 14.88 11.68
CA GLY A 9 3.26 13.57 11.19
C GLY A 9 2.33 12.41 11.59
N LEU A 10 1.77 12.43 12.79
CA LEU A 10 0.80 11.42 13.24
C LEU A 10 -0.55 11.56 12.52
N LEU A 11 -1.04 12.79 12.34
CA LEU A 11 -2.26 13.03 11.59
C LEU A 11 -2.10 12.61 10.12
N LEU A 12 -0.96 12.92 9.49
CA LEU A 12 -0.64 12.45 8.15
C LEU A 12 -0.57 10.91 8.07
N ALA A 13 0.04 10.27 9.08
CA ALA A 13 0.12 8.81 9.14
C ALA A 13 -1.27 8.16 9.26
N LEU A 14 -2.18 8.76 10.02
CA LEU A 14 -3.58 8.33 10.12
C LEU A 14 -4.34 8.47 8.80
N GLU A 15 -3.90 9.34 7.89
CA GLU A 15 -4.46 9.50 6.54
C GLU A 15 -3.95 8.49 5.52
N TYR A 16 -3.03 7.60 5.91
CA TYR A 16 -2.45 6.61 5.01
C TYR A 16 -3.54 5.73 4.34
N PRO A 17 -3.60 5.62 3.00
CA PRO A 17 -4.68 4.92 2.31
C PRO A 17 -4.75 3.41 2.58
N LYS A 18 -3.63 2.78 2.98
CA LYS A 18 -3.58 1.36 3.31
C LYS A 18 -3.50 1.10 4.82
N LEU A 19 -3.91 2.09 5.62
CA LEU A 19 -4.03 1.91 7.06
C LEU A 19 -4.99 0.74 7.34
N ASP A 20 -4.64 -0.11 8.30
CA ASP A 20 -5.51 -1.17 8.79
C ASP A 20 -5.84 -0.97 10.28
N GLU A 21 -6.65 -1.85 10.87
CA GLU A 21 -7.05 -1.77 12.29
C GLU A 21 -5.86 -1.70 13.26
N SER A 22 -4.79 -2.47 13.01
CA SER A 22 -3.64 -2.52 13.91
C SER A 22 -2.85 -1.22 13.86
N ASP A 23 -2.55 -0.74 12.64
CA ASP A 23 -1.85 0.52 12.46
C ASP A 23 -2.66 1.68 13.02
N PHE A 24 -3.99 1.67 12.81
CA PHE A 24 -4.88 2.66 13.38
C PHE A 24 -4.83 2.65 14.92
N ILE A 25 -4.95 1.48 15.56
CA ILE A 25 -4.90 1.39 17.03
C ILE A 25 -3.57 1.94 17.56
N LEU A 26 -2.44 1.55 16.96
CA LEU A 26 -1.13 2.03 17.36
C LEU A 26 -1.00 3.55 17.21
N LEU A 27 -1.34 4.10 16.03
CA LEU A 27 -1.20 5.52 15.72
C LEU A 27 -2.17 6.40 16.52
N ALA A 28 -3.43 5.98 16.63
CA ALA A 28 -4.45 6.69 17.40
C ALA A 28 -4.09 6.71 18.89
N THR A 29 -3.64 5.59 19.44
CA THR A 29 -3.21 5.51 20.84
C THR A 29 -2.00 6.41 21.09
N LYS A 30 -1.02 6.45 20.17
CA LYS A 30 0.14 7.34 20.28
C LYS A 30 -0.25 8.82 20.24
N LEU A 31 -1.23 9.18 19.41
CA LEU A 31 -1.78 10.54 19.36
C LEU A 31 -2.49 10.91 20.66
N LEU A 32 -3.33 10.00 21.18
CA LEU A 32 -4.04 10.19 22.44
C LEU A 32 -3.08 10.32 23.62
N GLU A 33 -2.07 9.45 23.72
CA GLU A 33 -1.04 9.52 24.75
C GLU A 33 -0.35 10.88 24.77
N LYS A 34 0.05 11.38 23.61
CA LYS A 34 0.70 12.70 23.52
C LYS A 34 -0.19 13.84 24.00
N LYS A 35 -1.51 13.72 23.87
CA LYS A 35 -2.49 14.76 24.24
C LYS A 35 -3.03 14.59 25.66
N LEU A 36 -3.07 13.36 26.16
CA LEU A 36 -3.82 12.99 27.37
C LEU A 36 -2.94 12.31 28.43
N ALA A 37 -1.61 12.22 28.28
CA ALA A 37 -0.72 11.57 29.25
C ALA A 37 -0.86 12.08 30.69
N HIS A 38 -1.32 13.33 30.87
CA HIS A 38 -1.55 13.94 32.19
C HIS A 38 -2.97 13.75 32.74
N ASN A 39 -3.86 13.06 32.02
CA ASN A 39 -5.22 12.75 32.46
C ASN A 39 -5.20 11.51 33.37
N GLU A 40 -5.83 11.58 34.56
CA GLU A 40 -5.83 10.52 35.58
C GLU A 40 -6.40 9.17 35.09
N SER A 41 -7.38 9.20 34.18
CA SER A 41 -8.03 7.98 33.66
C SER A 41 -7.27 7.32 32.50
N PHE A 42 -6.38 8.06 31.85
CA PHE A 42 -5.70 7.62 30.63
C PHE A 42 -4.79 6.40 30.84
N PRO A 43 -3.95 6.30 31.90
CA PRO A 43 -3.06 5.15 32.10
C PRO A 43 -3.80 3.81 32.20
N ALA A 44 -4.97 3.77 32.85
CA ALA A 44 -5.74 2.54 33.01
C ALA A 44 -6.35 2.08 31.67
N LEU A 45 -6.92 3.01 30.90
CA LEU A 45 -7.49 2.71 29.58
C LEU A 45 -6.39 2.36 28.56
N LEU A 46 -5.22 3.00 28.64
CA LEU A 46 -4.05 2.65 27.81
C LEU A 46 -3.65 1.18 28.02
N LYS A 47 -3.52 0.74 29.27
CA LYS A 47 -3.21 -0.67 29.57
C LYS A 47 -4.25 -1.63 29.01
N GLN A 48 -5.54 -1.27 29.06
CA GLN A 48 -6.59 -2.08 28.44
C GLN A 48 -6.45 -2.14 26.92
N ILE A 49 -6.17 -1.01 26.26
CA ILE A 49 -5.94 -0.97 24.81
C ILE A 49 -4.74 -1.85 24.44
N GLN A 50 -3.63 -1.78 25.19
CA GLN A 50 -2.44 -2.60 24.97
C GLN A 50 -2.75 -4.10 25.10
N LYS A 51 -3.50 -4.47 26.15
CA LYS A 51 -3.96 -5.85 26.35
C LYS A 51 -4.84 -6.33 25.19
N TYR A 52 -5.86 -5.55 24.83
CA TYR A 52 -6.75 -5.89 23.72
C TYR A 52 -6.00 -5.95 22.38
N TYR A 53 -4.97 -5.12 22.19
CA TYR A 53 -4.13 -5.18 21.01
C TYR A 53 -3.32 -6.48 20.93
N LEU A 54 -2.69 -6.90 22.04
CA LEU A 54 -1.97 -8.18 22.14
C LEU A 54 -2.91 -9.36 21.88
N GLU A 55 -4.07 -9.37 22.52
CA GLU A 55 -5.10 -10.41 22.34
C GLU A 55 -5.83 -10.32 20.99
N GLN A 56 -5.47 -9.35 20.15
CA GLN A 56 -6.10 -9.06 18.86
C GLN A 56 -7.63 -8.95 18.96
N ASN A 57 -8.09 -8.38 20.07
CA ASN A 57 -9.46 -7.96 20.30
C ASN A 57 -9.61 -6.48 19.89
N TYR A 58 -9.43 -6.21 18.60
CA TYR A 58 -9.38 -4.85 18.08
C TYR A 58 -10.70 -4.10 18.21
N LYS A 59 -11.83 -4.80 18.23
CA LYS A 59 -13.13 -4.19 18.51
C LYS A 59 -13.13 -3.45 19.85
N ASP A 60 -12.75 -4.13 20.92
CA ASP A 60 -12.74 -3.54 22.26
C ASP A 60 -11.65 -2.46 22.40
N ALA A 61 -10.51 -2.63 21.71
CA ALA A 61 -9.48 -1.59 21.62
C ALA A 61 -10.01 -0.30 20.96
N LEU A 62 -10.73 -0.43 19.84
CA LEU A 62 -11.36 0.69 19.12
C LEU A 62 -12.45 1.36 19.96
N GLU A 63 -13.27 0.58 20.66
CA GLU A 63 -14.29 1.11 21.57
C GLU A 63 -13.66 1.96 22.68
N ASN A 64 -12.56 1.50 23.27
CA ASN A 64 -11.80 2.27 24.28
C ASN A 64 -11.17 3.54 23.70
N ILE A 65 -10.64 3.50 22.47
CA ILE A 65 -10.14 4.69 21.77
C ILE A 65 -11.26 5.70 21.55
N ILE A 66 -12.41 5.26 21.03
CA ILE A 66 -13.56 6.13 20.77
C ILE A 66 -14.08 6.75 22.08
N LYS A 67 -14.12 5.97 23.17
CA LYS A 67 -14.50 6.45 24.49
C LYS A 67 -13.57 7.58 24.94
N LEU A 68 -12.25 7.38 24.87
CA LEU A 68 -11.25 8.40 25.20
C LEU A 68 -11.42 9.67 24.35
N CYS A 69 -11.69 9.52 23.06
CA CYS A 69 -11.93 10.65 22.17
C CYS A 69 -13.15 11.48 22.60
N LYS A 70 -14.27 10.84 22.91
CA LYS A 70 -15.51 11.52 23.32
C LYS A 70 -15.39 12.19 24.69
N GLU A 71 -14.76 11.53 25.64
CA GLU A 71 -14.58 12.06 27.01
C GLU A 71 -13.61 13.25 27.07
N ASN A 72 -12.75 13.42 26.07
CA ASN A 72 -11.69 14.42 26.05
C ASN A 72 -11.75 15.36 24.83
N GLU A 73 -12.94 15.57 24.25
CA GLU A 73 -13.10 16.33 23.01
C GLU A 73 -12.51 17.74 23.08
N THR A 74 -12.71 18.44 24.20
CA THR A 74 -12.18 19.80 24.40
C THR A 74 -10.65 19.86 24.35
N LEU A 75 -9.96 18.83 24.86
CA LEU A 75 -8.49 18.77 24.89
C LEU A 75 -7.91 18.31 23.54
N LEU A 76 -8.63 17.45 22.83
CA LEU A 76 -8.19 16.90 21.54
C LEU A 76 -8.52 17.82 20.36
N GLY A 77 -9.59 18.59 20.47
CA GLY A 77 -10.17 19.39 19.40
C GLY A 77 -11.15 18.59 18.53
N ILE A 78 -12.27 19.21 18.19
CA ILE A 78 -13.40 18.58 17.47
C ILE A 78 -12.99 17.91 16.15
N ASN A 79 -12.07 18.53 15.39
CA ASN A 79 -11.61 18.01 14.10
C ASN A 79 -10.83 16.69 14.26
N VAL A 80 -10.01 16.59 15.31
CA VAL A 80 -9.22 15.37 15.59
C VAL A 80 -10.15 14.25 16.04
N VAL A 81 -11.07 14.55 16.96
CA VAL A 81 -12.06 13.58 17.44
C VAL A 81 -12.92 13.05 16.30
N GLN A 82 -13.47 13.93 15.46
CA GLN A 82 -14.28 13.53 14.33
C GLN A 82 -13.49 12.66 13.34
N CYS A 83 -12.23 13.01 13.07
CA CYS A 83 -11.35 12.21 12.21
C CYS A 83 -11.13 10.80 12.78
N LEU A 84 -10.76 10.68 14.06
CA LEU A 84 -10.51 9.40 14.72
C LEU A 84 -11.77 8.53 14.76
N ILE A 85 -12.92 9.10 15.16
CA ILE A 85 -14.19 8.36 15.20
C ILE A 85 -14.59 7.90 13.79
N THR A 86 -14.52 8.78 12.79
CA THR A 86 -14.89 8.43 11.41
C THR A 86 -14.00 7.30 10.89
N LYS A 87 -12.67 7.38 11.09
CA LYS A 87 -11.74 6.34 10.67
C LYS A 87 -11.97 5.02 11.41
N ALA A 88 -12.18 5.05 12.72
CA ALA A 88 -12.45 3.85 13.52
C ALA A 88 -13.67 3.06 13.03
N THR A 89 -14.68 3.74 12.46
CA THR A 89 -15.88 3.06 11.90
C THR A 89 -15.69 2.49 10.49
N GLN A 90 -14.68 2.95 9.75
CA GLN A 90 -14.45 2.60 8.34
C GLN A 90 -13.30 1.63 8.15
N ILE A 91 -12.35 1.62 9.09
CA ILE A 91 -11.15 0.80 9.05
C ILE A 91 -11.52 -0.69 9.10
N LYS A 92 -10.74 -1.52 8.41
CA LYS A 92 -10.87 -2.98 8.44
C LYS A 92 -9.50 -3.60 8.68
N SER A 93 -9.49 -4.77 9.29
CA SER A 93 -8.29 -5.60 9.38
C SER A 93 -7.85 -6.06 7.99
N GLU A 94 -6.59 -5.78 7.65
CA GLU A 94 -5.90 -6.35 6.49
C GLU A 94 -4.64 -7.07 6.99
N PRO A 95 -4.81 -8.24 7.64
CA PRO A 95 -3.70 -8.96 8.27
C PRO A 95 -2.58 -9.34 7.29
N LYS A 96 -2.90 -9.33 5.99
CA LYS A 96 -2.02 -9.78 4.93
C LYS A 96 -0.82 -8.84 4.71
N ASP A 97 -1.02 -7.54 4.94
CA ASP A 97 -0.01 -6.51 4.69
C ASP A 97 0.41 -5.80 6.00
N ASN A 98 0.19 -6.43 7.16
CA ASN A 98 0.36 -5.79 8.46
C ASN A 98 1.73 -6.04 9.11
N GLU A 99 2.67 -5.16 8.81
CA GLU A 99 4.04 -5.23 9.34
C GLU A 99 4.12 -4.84 10.83
N SER A 100 3.31 -3.87 11.28
CA SER A 100 3.38 -3.35 12.65
C SER A 100 2.90 -4.35 13.69
N ARG A 101 1.85 -5.13 13.38
CA ARG A 101 1.39 -6.25 14.21
C ARG A 101 2.47 -7.31 14.33
N ARG A 102 3.10 -7.67 13.20
CA ARG A 102 4.17 -8.66 13.19
C ARG A 102 5.38 -8.18 14.00
N PHE A 103 5.75 -6.92 13.83
CA PHE A 103 6.83 -6.31 14.60
C PHE A 103 6.54 -6.38 16.10
N TYR A 104 5.32 -6.02 16.52
CA TYR A 104 4.91 -6.12 17.91
C TYR A 104 5.00 -7.56 18.44
N GLU A 105 4.48 -8.54 17.70
CA GLU A 105 4.57 -9.96 18.09
C GLU A 105 6.01 -10.45 18.25
N VAL A 106 6.93 -10.02 17.38
CA VAL A 106 8.37 -10.33 17.52
C VAL A 106 8.94 -9.75 18.81
N LEU A 107 8.70 -8.46 19.06
CA LEU A 107 9.17 -7.80 20.27
C LEU A 107 8.57 -8.43 21.53
N TYR A 108 7.30 -8.83 21.48
CA TYR A 108 6.65 -9.54 22.57
C TYR A 108 7.30 -10.91 22.83
N GLY A 109 7.58 -11.68 21.78
CA GLY A 109 8.33 -12.93 21.89
C GLY A 109 9.72 -12.73 22.48
N GLU A 110 10.44 -11.69 22.08
CA GLU A 110 11.73 -11.31 22.67
C GLU A 110 11.63 -10.97 24.16
N HIS A 111 10.57 -10.25 24.56
CA HIS A 111 10.33 -9.94 25.96
C HIS A 111 10.08 -11.22 26.78
N LEU A 112 9.23 -12.13 26.29
CA LEU A 112 9.01 -13.43 26.94
C LEU A 112 10.32 -14.23 27.08
N GLU A 113 11.15 -14.30 26.04
CA GLU A 113 12.47 -14.95 26.15
C GLU A 113 13.36 -14.23 27.17
N SER A 114 13.35 -12.90 27.22
CA SER A 114 14.13 -12.14 28.19
C SER A 114 13.71 -12.40 29.64
N ILE A 115 12.42 -12.66 29.89
CA ILE A 115 11.93 -13.05 31.21
C ILE A 115 12.45 -14.45 31.57
N LEU A 116 12.27 -15.42 30.67
CA LEU A 116 12.71 -16.79 30.88
C LEU A 116 14.22 -16.90 31.12
N ARG A 117 15.04 -16.09 30.43
CA ARG A 117 16.50 -16.09 30.58
C ARG A 117 16.97 -15.68 31.99
N LYS A 118 16.16 -14.96 32.77
CA LYS A 118 16.55 -14.51 34.13
C LYS A 118 16.60 -15.64 35.15
N ASP A 119 15.73 -16.64 35.02
CA ASP A 119 15.61 -17.80 35.93
C ASP A 119 15.45 -19.07 35.08
N PHE A 120 16.39 -19.27 34.13
CA PHE A 120 16.29 -20.35 33.16
C PHE A 120 16.77 -21.67 33.74
N ASP A 121 15.84 -22.62 33.89
CA ASP A 121 16.13 -23.98 34.30
C ASP A 121 16.11 -24.93 33.11
N CYS A 122 17.31 -25.34 32.66
CA CYS A 122 17.48 -26.25 31.54
C CYS A 122 16.90 -27.65 31.81
N SER A 123 16.84 -28.09 33.08
CA SER A 123 16.42 -29.45 33.44
C SER A 123 14.95 -29.72 33.09
N ILE A 124 14.11 -28.69 33.11
CA ILE A 124 12.72 -28.73 32.64
C ILE A 124 12.65 -29.26 31.19
N PHE A 125 13.61 -28.88 30.37
CA PHE A 125 13.62 -29.23 28.96
C PHE A 125 14.26 -30.59 28.69
N ASP A 126 15.14 -31.09 29.57
CA ASP A 126 15.57 -32.49 29.56
C ASP A 126 14.35 -33.40 29.80
N GLU A 127 13.58 -33.11 30.85
CA GLU A 127 12.33 -33.81 31.17
C GLU A 127 11.30 -33.71 30.01
N LEU A 128 11.20 -32.55 29.36
CA LEU A 128 10.34 -32.36 28.18
C LEU A 128 10.80 -33.21 26.99
N ASN A 129 12.11 -33.31 26.76
CA ASN A 129 12.67 -34.12 25.69
C ASN A 129 12.38 -35.61 25.91
N GLU A 130 12.46 -36.09 27.15
CA GLU A 130 12.06 -37.46 27.49
C GLU A 130 10.57 -37.70 27.17
N ALA A 131 9.69 -36.78 27.57
CA ALA A 131 8.27 -36.86 27.25
C ALA A 131 8.01 -36.83 25.72
N TYR A 132 8.71 -35.97 24.99
CA TYR A 132 8.64 -35.86 23.53
C TYR A 132 9.03 -37.19 22.86
N ASN A 133 10.18 -37.76 23.24
CA ASN A 133 10.69 -39.01 22.68
C ASN A 133 9.79 -40.20 23.03
N ALA A 134 9.10 -40.17 24.18
CA ALA A 134 8.13 -41.20 24.56
C ALA A 134 6.84 -41.15 23.72
N VAL A 135 6.43 -39.98 23.24
CA VAL A 135 5.23 -39.83 22.38
C VAL A 135 5.48 -40.35 20.97
N ARG A 136 6.68 -40.09 20.41
CA ARG A 136 7.08 -40.56 19.07
C ARG A 136 8.58 -40.92 19.01
N PRO A 137 8.96 -42.14 19.39
CA PRO A 137 10.37 -42.58 19.35
C PRO A 137 11.00 -42.49 17.96
N GLU A 138 10.20 -42.63 16.89
CA GLU A 138 10.67 -42.52 15.50
C GLU A 138 11.21 -41.13 15.08
N TYR A 139 10.87 -40.07 15.83
CA TYR A 139 11.35 -38.70 15.58
C TYR A 139 12.28 -38.21 16.71
N THR A 140 12.89 -39.14 17.45
CA THR A 140 13.81 -38.82 18.54
C THR A 140 14.86 -37.83 18.09
N VAL A 141 15.00 -36.71 18.81
CA VAL A 141 16.02 -35.70 18.54
C VAL A 141 17.34 -36.15 19.17
N ASN A 142 18.00 -37.10 18.53
CA ASN A 142 19.21 -37.76 19.05
C ASN A 142 20.37 -36.80 19.37
N ASP A 143 20.40 -35.62 18.72
CA ASP A 143 21.45 -34.61 18.93
C ASP A 143 21.23 -33.75 20.20
N LEU A 144 20.08 -33.90 20.89
CA LEU A 144 19.71 -33.15 22.09
C LEU A 144 19.51 -34.09 23.29
N THR A 145 20.49 -34.94 23.58
CA THR A 145 20.42 -35.87 24.73
C THR A 145 20.47 -35.17 26.08
N LYS A 146 21.07 -33.98 26.14
CA LYS A 146 21.06 -33.10 27.32
C LYS A 146 21.04 -31.65 26.89
N ILE A 147 20.16 -30.87 27.50
CA ILE A 147 19.94 -29.45 27.25
C ILE A 147 20.68 -28.66 28.31
N ASN A 148 21.68 -27.90 27.89
CA ASN A 148 22.53 -27.11 28.78
C ASN A 148 22.35 -25.61 28.56
N THR A 149 21.71 -25.21 27.46
CA THR A 149 21.55 -23.81 27.07
C THR A 149 20.11 -23.48 26.68
N PHE A 150 19.77 -22.19 26.79
CA PHE A 150 18.50 -21.65 26.31
C PHE A 150 18.28 -21.93 24.81
N GLU A 151 19.33 -21.83 23.99
CA GLU A 151 19.21 -22.06 22.55
C GLU A 151 18.97 -23.53 22.21
N GLU A 152 19.52 -24.47 22.99
CA GLU A 152 19.20 -25.89 22.85
C GLU A 152 17.75 -26.19 23.24
N ALA A 153 17.23 -25.58 24.31
CA ALA A 153 15.82 -25.70 24.68
C ALA A 153 14.90 -25.10 23.60
N ARG A 154 15.25 -23.95 23.05
CA ARG A 154 14.52 -23.34 21.93
C ARG A 154 14.58 -24.21 20.68
N LYS A 155 15.71 -24.86 20.40
CA LYS A 155 15.86 -25.83 19.31
C LYS A 155 14.96 -27.06 19.52
N LEU A 156 14.85 -27.57 20.75
CA LEU A 156 13.89 -28.64 21.09
C LEU A 156 12.46 -28.19 20.80
N ILE A 157 12.05 -27.01 21.28
CA ILE A 157 10.69 -26.47 21.06
C ILE A 157 10.36 -26.38 19.56
N LEU A 158 11.28 -25.89 18.75
CA LEU A 158 11.10 -25.79 17.29
C LEU A 158 11.10 -27.16 16.59
N ALA A 159 11.64 -28.21 17.21
CA ALA A 159 11.62 -29.57 16.66
C ALA A 159 10.22 -30.22 16.69
N PHE A 160 9.27 -29.68 17.45
CA PHE A 160 7.90 -30.20 17.52
C PHE A 160 7.16 -30.15 16.18
N VAL A 161 7.61 -29.36 15.21
CA VAL A 161 7.12 -29.42 13.83
C VAL A 161 7.29 -30.81 13.18
N MET A 162 8.22 -31.62 13.70
CA MET A 162 8.45 -33.00 13.24
C MET A 162 7.36 -33.96 13.73
N LEU A 163 6.61 -33.61 14.78
CA LEU A 163 5.44 -34.36 15.21
C LEU A 163 4.35 -34.18 14.16
N ASN A 164 4.06 -35.26 13.44
CA ASN A 164 3.08 -35.25 12.35
C ASN A 164 1.63 -35.12 12.86
N ASP A 165 0.70 -34.82 11.94
CA ASP A 165 -0.72 -34.62 12.21
C ASP A 165 -1.34 -35.77 13.06
N ASN A 166 -0.81 -37.01 13.01
CA ASN A 166 -1.39 -38.14 13.75
C ASN A 166 -1.28 -38.01 15.27
N VAL A 167 -0.32 -37.23 15.79
CA VAL A 167 -0.18 -36.99 17.24
C VAL A 167 -1.33 -36.12 17.76
N GLU A 168 -1.66 -35.08 16.99
CA GLU A 168 -2.63 -34.05 17.36
C GLU A 168 -4.09 -34.38 17.00
N LEU A 169 -4.34 -35.36 16.12
CA LEU A 169 -5.70 -35.70 15.63
C LEU A 169 -6.72 -35.93 16.74
N GLY A 170 -6.33 -36.65 17.81
CA GLY A 170 -7.24 -37.01 18.90
C GLY A 170 -7.71 -35.79 19.70
N LEU A 171 -6.81 -34.84 19.97
CA LEU A 171 -7.16 -33.59 20.66
C LEU A 171 -7.93 -32.65 19.73
N LYS A 172 -7.53 -32.56 18.47
CA LYS A 172 -8.21 -31.74 17.46
C LYS A 172 -9.67 -32.13 17.28
N ALA A 173 -9.98 -33.42 17.27
CA ALA A 173 -11.35 -33.91 17.12
C ALA A 173 -12.28 -33.51 18.28
N GLN A 174 -11.72 -33.17 19.44
CA GLN A 174 -12.46 -32.78 20.65
C GLN A 174 -12.48 -31.26 20.87
N SER A 175 -11.72 -30.51 20.09
CA SER A 175 -11.66 -29.05 20.20
C SER A 175 -12.87 -28.41 19.52
N ALA A 176 -13.56 -27.52 20.25
CA ALA A 176 -14.71 -26.79 19.73
C ALA A 176 -14.31 -25.69 18.73
N ILE A 177 -13.07 -25.19 18.84
CA ILE A 177 -12.53 -24.14 17.97
C ILE A 177 -11.82 -24.71 16.73
N TYR A 178 -11.38 -25.98 16.77
CA TYR A 178 -10.78 -26.66 15.63
C TYR A 178 -11.86 -27.25 14.71
N GLN A 179 -12.43 -26.43 13.83
CA GLN A 179 -13.51 -26.88 12.95
C GLN A 179 -13.00 -27.48 11.63
N LYS A 180 -12.25 -26.71 10.82
CA LYS A 180 -11.75 -27.17 9.52
C LYS A 180 -10.39 -26.55 9.19
N LYS A 181 -9.47 -27.36 8.65
CA LYS A 181 -8.20 -26.90 8.08
C LYS A 181 -8.46 -26.17 6.78
N ASP A 182 -8.08 -24.89 6.70
CA ASP A 182 -8.34 -23.99 5.58
C ASP A 182 -7.14 -23.68 4.69
N ARG A 183 -6.01 -24.35 4.94
CA ARG A 183 -4.89 -24.46 4.00
C ARG A 183 -5.33 -25.07 2.66
N SER A 184 -4.93 -24.45 1.55
CA SER A 184 -4.95 -25.03 0.21
C SER A 184 -3.91 -26.15 0.08
N ARG A 185 -4.24 -27.22 -0.65
CA ARG A 185 -3.31 -28.31 -0.98
C ARG A 185 -2.49 -28.04 -2.24
N GLU A 186 -2.68 -26.89 -2.88
CA GLU A 186 -1.92 -26.54 -4.08
C GLU A 186 -0.44 -26.29 -3.72
N GLU A 187 0.45 -26.96 -4.45
CA GLU A 187 1.89 -26.70 -4.41
C GLU A 187 2.20 -25.46 -5.24
N LEU A 188 2.60 -24.37 -4.57
CA LEU A 188 2.79 -23.06 -5.20
C LEU A 188 4.26 -22.65 -5.29
N GLY A 189 5.16 -23.62 -5.14
CA GLY A 189 6.60 -23.42 -5.08
C GLY A 189 7.07 -22.89 -3.73
N LYS A 190 8.25 -22.28 -3.71
CA LYS A 190 8.90 -21.77 -2.50
C LYS A 190 8.98 -20.25 -2.47
N VAL A 191 9.02 -19.67 -1.27
CA VAL A 191 9.14 -18.23 -1.01
C VAL A 191 10.22 -17.94 0.01
N LEU A 192 10.97 -16.85 -0.20
CA LEU A 192 11.87 -16.28 0.81
C LEU A 192 11.08 -15.34 1.72
N THR A 193 11.10 -15.59 3.03
CA THR A 193 10.38 -14.79 4.02
C THR A 193 11.06 -14.84 5.39
N ALA A 194 11.00 -13.74 6.14
CA ALA A 194 11.35 -13.71 7.56
C ALA A 194 10.20 -14.22 8.46
N ASN A 195 9.01 -14.41 7.89
CA ASN A 195 7.79 -14.86 8.55
C ASN A 195 7.35 -16.19 7.91
N PRO A 196 7.86 -17.34 8.40
CA PRO A 196 7.63 -18.65 7.81
C PRO A 196 6.19 -19.20 7.98
N GLY A 197 5.42 -18.64 8.91
CA GLY A 197 3.96 -18.71 8.92
C GLY A 197 3.41 -18.14 7.60
N ILE A 198 2.13 -18.33 7.30
CA ILE A 198 1.63 -17.95 5.98
C ILE A 198 1.72 -16.43 5.80
N MET A 199 2.74 -15.89 5.12
CA MET A 199 2.51 -14.99 3.99
C MET A 199 3.73 -14.60 3.14
N LYS A 200 3.36 -13.87 2.07
CA LYS A 200 4.04 -13.53 0.81
C LYS A 200 5.47 -12.93 0.91
N PRO A 201 6.24 -13.04 -0.20
CA PRO A 201 7.66 -12.66 -0.34
C PRO A 201 8.04 -11.18 -0.14
N ASN A 202 7.09 -10.29 0.17
CA ASN A 202 7.25 -8.85 -0.03
C ASN A 202 6.94 -8.00 1.22
N ALA A 203 6.83 -8.61 2.41
CA ALA A 203 6.92 -7.82 3.64
C ALA A 203 8.32 -7.17 3.64
N PRO A 204 8.44 -5.84 3.77
CA PRO A 204 9.72 -5.20 3.99
C PRO A 204 10.47 -5.93 5.09
N ASN A 205 11.73 -6.26 4.80
CA ASN A 205 12.66 -6.55 5.87
C ASN A 205 12.62 -5.33 6.79
N PHE A 206 12.27 -5.54 8.06
CA PHE A 206 12.44 -4.52 9.08
C PHE A 206 13.86 -3.99 8.90
N ALA A 207 14.02 -2.74 8.46
CA ALA A 207 15.32 -2.22 8.01
C ALA A 207 16.41 -2.35 9.10
N ASP A 208 15.97 -2.53 10.35
CA ASP A 208 16.78 -2.58 11.56
C ASP A 208 16.73 -3.94 12.28
N ASN A 209 15.97 -4.95 11.80
CA ASN A 209 15.85 -6.24 12.49
C ASN A 209 16.52 -7.37 11.68
N ILE A 210 17.52 -8.00 12.28
CA ILE A 210 18.36 -9.06 11.67
C ILE A 210 17.61 -10.40 11.74
N VAL A 211 16.33 -10.44 11.33
CA VAL A 211 15.59 -11.69 11.27
C VAL A 211 16.05 -12.45 10.02
N PRO A 212 16.60 -13.67 10.15
CA PRO A 212 17.06 -14.43 9.00
C PRO A 212 15.90 -14.74 8.04
N ILE A 213 16.10 -14.45 6.76
CA ILE A 213 15.16 -14.83 5.70
C ILE A 213 15.29 -16.33 5.44
N LYS A 214 14.17 -17.05 5.51
CA LYS A 214 14.08 -18.51 5.29
C LYS A 214 13.38 -18.80 3.97
N GLN A 215 13.75 -19.91 3.32
CA GLN A 215 13.02 -20.42 2.15
C GLN A 215 11.99 -21.46 2.60
N ILE A 216 10.71 -21.16 2.44
CA ILE A 216 9.59 -22.03 2.84
C ILE A 216 8.72 -22.41 1.65
N ASP A 217 7.86 -23.42 1.80
CA ASP A 217 6.79 -23.68 0.85
C ASP A 217 5.74 -22.56 0.88
N LYS A 218 5.34 -22.10 -0.30
CA LYS A 218 4.28 -21.10 -0.42
C LYS A 218 2.93 -21.74 -0.18
N ILE A 219 2.19 -21.21 0.78
CA ILE A 219 0.89 -21.72 1.18
C ILE A 219 -0.18 -20.66 0.90
N ILE A 220 -1.31 -21.08 0.35
CA ILE A 220 -2.51 -20.24 0.18
C ILE A 220 -3.61 -20.69 1.13
N ILE A 221 -4.37 -19.72 1.63
CA ILE A 221 -5.60 -19.93 2.39
C ILE A 221 -6.76 -20.09 1.41
N ASP A 222 -7.55 -21.15 1.58
CA ASP A 222 -8.79 -21.36 0.84
C ASP A 222 -9.93 -20.55 1.46
N GLU A 223 -10.12 -19.33 0.96
CA GLU A 223 -11.14 -18.36 1.42
C GLU A 223 -12.59 -18.86 1.27
N LYS A 224 -12.80 -19.93 0.48
CA LYS A 224 -14.13 -20.55 0.28
C LYS A 224 -14.56 -21.39 1.49
N LYS A 225 -13.66 -21.78 2.39
CA LYS A 225 -14.00 -22.58 3.58
C LYS A 225 -14.70 -21.74 4.64
N THR A 226 -16.02 -21.85 4.70
CA THR A 226 -16.93 -21.09 5.59
C THR A 226 -16.72 -21.29 7.09
N GLY A 227 -16.01 -22.35 7.52
CA GLY A 227 -15.63 -22.62 8.92
C GLY A 227 -14.12 -22.74 9.12
N GLY A 228 -13.33 -22.17 8.21
CA GLY A 228 -11.87 -22.07 8.38
C GLY A 228 -11.51 -21.03 9.43
N TYR A 229 -10.45 -21.29 10.21
CA TYR A 229 -10.04 -20.41 11.31
C TYR A 229 -9.67 -19.01 10.80
N SER A 230 -9.04 -18.91 9.62
CA SER A 230 -8.67 -17.62 9.01
C SER A 230 -9.90 -16.77 8.63
N LYS A 231 -11.04 -17.40 8.34
CA LYS A 231 -12.28 -16.72 7.97
C LYS A 231 -13.07 -16.26 9.18
N THR A 232 -13.05 -17.04 10.26
CA THR A 232 -13.72 -16.68 11.53
C THR A 232 -12.92 -15.71 12.38
N ASN A 233 -11.60 -15.63 12.14
CA ASN A 233 -10.69 -14.71 12.82
C ASN A 233 -9.90 -13.87 11.80
N PRO A 234 -10.57 -12.99 11.04
CA PRO A 234 -9.95 -12.22 9.95
C PRO A 234 -8.87 -11.23 10.45
N GLN A 235 -8.81 -10.96 11.75
CA GLN A 235 -7.78 -10.16 12.39
C GLN A 235 -6.56 -11.00 12.82
N VAL A 236 -6.63 -12.33 12.81
CA VAL A 236 -5.46 -13.15 13.13
C VAL A 236 -4.59 -13.27 11.90
N PRO A 237 -3.37 -12.73 11.93
CA PRO A 237 -2.54 -12.77 10.76
C PRO A 237 -1.87 -14.15 10.62
N PHE A 238 -1.38 -14.40 9.42
CA PHE A 238 -0.31 -15.37 9.16
C PHE A 238 -0.58 -16.87 9.35
N VAL A 239 -1.83 -17.31 9.38
CA VAL A 239 -2.13 -18.73 9.69
C VAL A 239 -3.12 -19.34 8.72
N ALA A 240 -2.79 -20.54 8.23
CA ALA A 240 -3.62 -21.32 7.30
C ALA A 240 -4.87 -21.91 7.93
N SER A 241 -4.80 -22.06 9.24
CA SER A 241 -5.62 -22.85 10.12
C SER A 241 -5.05 -22.72 11.53
N LEU A 242 -5.84 -23.04 12.54
CA LEU A 242 -5.39 -23.16 13.93
C LEU A 242 -4.18 -24.12 14.08
N SER A 243 -3.21 -23.75 14.91
CA SER A 243 -1.88 -24.39 15.04
C SER A 243 -1.99 -25.85 15.44
N GLY A 244 -1.65 -26.77 14.53
CA GLY A 244 -1.55 -28.18 14.86
C GLY A 244 -0.45 -28.45 15.88
N THR A 245 0.74 -27.93 15.62
CA THR A 245 1.93 -28.06 16.46
C THR A 245 1.67 -27.70 17.92
N THR A 246 0.79 -26.73 18.21
CA THR A 246 0.40 -26.39 19.59
C THR A 246 -0.47 -27.49 20.23
N PHE A 247 -1.35 -28.18 19.48
CA PHE A 247 -2.01 -29.40 19.96
C PHE A 247 -0.99 -30.52 20.22
N SER A 248 0.00 -30.68 19.34
CA SER A 248 1.09 -31.64 19.55
C SER A 248 1.87 -31.35 20.84
N LEU A 249 2.12 -30.08 21.17
CA LEU A 249 2.66 -29.69 22.47
C LEU A 249 1.77 -30.18 23.61
N VAL A 250 0.44 -29.95 23.57
CA VAL A 250 -0.47 -30.40 24.64
C VAL A 250 -0.44 -31.92 24.84
N VAL A 251 -0.26 -32.71 23.79
CA VAL A 251 -0.09 -34.18 23.91
C VAL A 251 1.20 -34.52 24.67
N VAL A 252 2.31 -33.86 24.33
CA VAL A 252 3.58 -34.06 25.04
C VAL A 252 3.50 -33.58 26.49
N LEU A 253 2.83 -32.45 26.74
CA LEU A 253 2.62 -31.93 28.10
C LEU A 253 1.75 -32.87 28.94
N GLN A 254 0.76 -33.56 28.36
CA GLN A 254 0.04 -34.62 29.08
C GLN A 254 0.99 -35.73 29.55
N LYS A 255 1.86 -36.19 28.64
CA LYS A 255 2.86 -37.21 28.99
C LYS A 255 3.83 -36.72 30.06
N TYR A 256 4.26 -35.46 29.96
CA TYR A 256 5.11 -34.80 30.95
C TYR A 256 4.41 -34.74 32.33
N MET A 257 3.19 -34.20 32.39
CA MET A 257 2.41 -34.15 33.63
C MET A 257 2.20 -35.55 34.22
N ASP A 258 1.98 -36.55 33.37
CA ASP A 258 1.82 -37.93 33.83
C ASP A 258 3.08 -38.50 34.50
N ASN A 259 4.25 -38.15 34.00
CA ASN A 259 5.54 -38.58 34.54
C ASN A 259 5.93 -37.82 35.82
N HIS A 260 5.40 -36.61 36.02
CA HIS A 260 5.83 -35.67 37.07
C HIS A 260 4.70 -35.27 38.04
N LYS A 261 3.65 -36.09 38.21
CA LYS A 261 2.46 -35.77 39.05
C LYS A 261 2.76 -35.36 40.49
N THR A 262 3.89 -35.78 41.04
CA THR A 262 4.30 -35.50 42.42
C THR A 262 5.22 -34.28 42.55
N ASP A 263 5.58 -33.63 41.44
CA ASP A 263 6.45 -32.45 41.46
C ASP A 263 5.68 -31.22 41.99
N PRO A 264 6.07 -30.63 43.14
CA PRO A 264 5.39 -29.47 43.70
C PRO A 264 5.54 -28.19 42.84
N HIS A 265 6.46 -28.19 41.87
CA HIS A 265 6.71 -27.09 40.95
C HIS A 265 6.17 -27.34 39.54
N LEU A 266 5.39 -28.41 39.33
CA LEU A 266 4.88 -28.81 38.02
C LEU A 266 4.17 -27.67 37.28
N GLU A 267 3.32 -26.89 37.96
CA GLU A 267 2.63 -25.74 37.36
C GLU A 267 3.63 -24.70 36.81
N LYS A 268 4.65 -24.31 37.60
CA LYS A 268 5.69 -23.37 37.17
C LYS A 268 6.46 -23.92 35.96
N LYS A 269 6.81 -25.21 35.97
CA LYS A 269 7.54 -25.85 34.87
C LYS A 269 6.73 -25.86 33.57
N ILE A 270 5.44 -26.25 33.64
CA ILE A 270 4.53 -26.24 32.50
C ILE A 270 4.38 -24.82 31.92
N ASN A 271 4.19 -23.82 32.77
CA ASN A 271 4.08 -22.43 32.34
C ASN A 271 5.38 -21.92 31.70
N ASN A 272 6.57 -22.30 32.21
CA ASN A 272 7.85 -22.00 31.56
C ASN A 272 7.96 -22.64 30.17
N ILE A 273 7.50 -23.88 30.00
CA ILE A 273 7.48 -24.57 28.69
C ILE A 273 6.53 -23.85 27.72
N VAL A 274 5.31 -23.52 28.16
CA VAL A 274 4.31 -22.80 27.35
C VAL A 274 4.80 -21.40 26.97
N MET A 275 5.50 -20.72 27.88
CA MET A 275 6.10 -19.42 27.60
C MET A 275 7.22 -19.52 26.56
N LEU A 276 8.11 -20.52 26.65
CA LEU A 276 9.16 -20.71 25.64
C LEU A 276 8.59 -21.15 24.29
N TRP A 277 7.55 -21.99 24.30
CA TRP A 277 6.81 -22.36 23.10
C TRP A 277 6.25 -21.13 22.39
N THR A 278 5.49 -20.35 23.13
CA THR A 278 4.81 -19.16 22.64
C THR A 278 5.83 -18.17 22.09
N SER A 279 6.90 -17.89 22.84
CA SER A 279 7.94 -16.96 22.41
C SER A 279 8.69 -17.44 21.17
N ALA A 280 9.12 -18.70 21.12
CA ALA A 280 9.92 -19.23 20.01
C ALA A 280 9.15 -19.22 18.69
N TYR A 281 7.92 -19.72 18.68
CA TYR A 281 7.14 -19.80 17.45
C TYR A 281 6.63 -18.43 16.96
N ILE A 282 6.29 -17.54 17.88
CA ILE A 282 5.88 -16.18 17.52
C ILE A 282 7.08 -15.38 17.05
N LYS A 283 8.21 -15.36 17.80
CA LYS A 283 9.40 -14.60 17.41
C LYS A 283 9.93 -15.03 16.05
N ASP A 284 9.99 -16.34 15.78
CA ASP A 284 10.43 -16.86 14.49
C ASP A 284 9.40 -16.74 13.37
N GLY A 285 8.17 -16.31 13.70
CA GLY A 285 7.11 -16.01 12.75
C GLY A 285 6.42 -17.21 12.17
N TYR A 286 6.47 -18.36 12.85
CA TYR A 286 5.74 -19.56 12.47
C TYR A 286 4.27 -19.49 12.85
N HIS A 287 3.95 -18.83 13.98
CA HIS A 287 2.58 -18.67 14.49
C HIS A 287 2.30 -17.22 14.89
N SER A 288 1.02 -16.85 14.85
CA SER A 288 0.54 -15.63 15.51
C SER A 288 0.25 -15.90 16.98
N TYR A 289 0.38 -14.88 17.84
CA TYR A 289 0.06 -14.99 19.25
C TYR A 289 -1.35 -15.52 19.49
N LYS A 290 -2.35 -14.89 18.86
CA LYS A 290 -3.76 -15.26 19.06
C LYS A 290 -4.06 -16.69 18.63
N GLU A 291 -3.44 -17.18 17.57
CA GLU A 291 -3.61 -18.57 17.11
C GLU A 291 -3.18 -19.57 18.20
N VAL A 292 -2.02 -19.35 18.82
CA VAL A 292 -1.49 -20.22 19.88
C VAL A 292 -2.36 -20.13 21.13
N ILE A 293 -2.73 -18.92 21.55
CA ILE A 293 -3.48 -18.71 22.78
C ILE A 293 -4.92 -19.18 22.68
N ASP A 294 -5.56 -19.09 21.51
CA ASP A 294 -6.92 -19.61 21.33
C ASP A 294 -6.98 -21.12 21.64
N ILE A 295 -5.93 -21.89 21.29
CA ILE A 295 -5.83 -23.32 21.63
C ILE A 295 -5.74 -23.52 23.13
N PHE A 296 -4.87 -22.77 23.80
CA PHE A 296 -4.78 -22.87 25.26
C PHE A 296 -6.08 -22.43 25.94
N LYS A 297 -6.84 -21.50 25.36
CA LYS A 297 -8.17 -21.08 25.87
C LYS A 297 -9.32 -22.05 25.52
N ASP A 298 -9.09 -23.07 24.69
CA ASP A 298 -10.10 -24.10 24.39
C ASP A 298 -10.50 -24.84 25.68
N GLN A 299 -11.81 -25.00 25.91
CA GLN A 299 -12.36 -25.60 27.13
C GLN A 299 -11.89 -27.04 27.37
N HIS A 300 -11.78 -27.84 26.31
CA HIS A 300 -11.28 -29.20 26.42
C HIS A 300 -9.81 -29.19 26.82
N ILE A 301 -9.00 -28.34 26.19
CA ILE A 301 -7.58 -28.18 26.53
C ILE A 301 -7.42 -27.72 27.98
N GLN A 302 -8.19 -26.71 28.41
CA GLN A 302 -8.21 -26.25 29.80
C GLN A 302 -8.54 -27.37 30.80
N SER A 303 -9.47 -28.26 30.46
CA SER A 303 -9.85 -29.37 31.34
C SER A 303 -8.70 -30.35 31.62
N ILE A 304 -7.79 -30.52 30.66
CA ILE A 304 -6.62 -31.40 30.79
C ILE A 304 -5.67 -30.85 31.87
N PHE A 305 -5.35 -29.56 31.82
CA PHE A 305 -4.49 -28.92 32.83
C PHE A 305 -5.17 -28.83 34.20
N ALA A 306 -6.48 -28.55 34.22
CA ALA A 306 -7.25 -28.51 35.45
C ALA A 306 -7.28 -29.87 36.18
N GLN A 307 -7.36 -30.99 35.45
CA GLN A 307 -7.29 -32.34 36.03
C GLN A 307 -5.94 -32.62 36.71
N ALA A 308 -4.87 -31.95 36.27
CA ALA A 308 -3.54 -32.00 36.89
C ALA A 308 -3.33 -30.93 37.98
N ASN A 309 -4.38 -30.17 38.35
CA ASN A 309 -4.31 -29.00 39.24
C ASN A 309 -3.36 -27.91 38.76
N ILE A 310 -3.28 -27.71 37.44
CA ILE A 310 -2.41 -26.69 36.83
C ILE A 310 -3.26 -25.55 36.30
N LYS A 311 -2.93 -24.33 36.71
CA LYS A 311 -3.42 -23.09 36.12
C LYS A 311 -2.41 -22.58 35.08
N LEU A 312 -2.81 -22.66 33.82
CA LEU A 312 -2.03 -22.09 32.72
C LEU A 312 -2.02 -20.56 32.76
N ASP A 313 -0.85 -19.96 32.57
CA ASP A 313 -0.67 -18.50 32.53
C ASP A 313 -0.65 -17.91 31.10
N TYR A 314 -0.91 -18.74 30.07
CA TYR A 314 -1.02 -18.37 28.65
C TYR A 314 0.14 -17.52 28.11
N ALA A 315 1.29 -17.48 28.80
CA ALA A 315 2.37 -16.54 28.50
C ALA A 315 1.87 -15.09 28.35
N LEU A 316 0.89 -14.66 29.16
CA LEU A 316 0.39 -13.29 29.19
C LEU A 316 1.18 -12.48 30.23
N ILE A 317 1.87 -11.43 29.79
CA ILE A 317 2.53 -10.47 30.69
C ILE A 317 1.78 -9.15 30.67
N ASP A 318 1.63 -8.53 31.84
CA ASP A 318 0.86 -7.28 32.00
C ASP A 318 1.66 -6.02 31.59
N ASP A 319 2.99 -6.13 31.47
CA ASP A 319 3.88 -5.01 31.14
C ASP A 319 4.42 -5.15 29.70
N THR A 320 3.65 -4.64 28.74
CA THR A 320 4.02 -4.64 27.30
C THR A 320 4.17 -3.23 26.73
N ALA A 321 4.28 -2.22 27.60
CA ALA A 321 4.27 -0.82 27.20
C ALA A 321 5.46 -0.50 26.28
N TYR A 322 6.64 -1.04 26.59
CA TYR A 322 7.84 -0.84 25.80
C TYR A 322 7.69 -1.38 24.36
N GLU A 323 7.22 -2.63 24.21
CA GLU A 323 7.00 -3.26 22.91
C GLU A 323 5.93 -2.51 22.12
N PHE A 324 4.86 -2.10 22.80
CA PHE A 324 3.78 -1.34 22.20
C PHE A 324 4.27 0.00 21.65
N HIS A 325 5.04 0.78 22.42
CA HIS A 325 5.59 2.05 21.95
C HIS A 325 6.52 1.89 20.74
N ARG A 326 7.38 0.87 20.75
CA ARG A 326 8.25 0.54 19.62
C ARG A 326 7.43 0.21 18.37
N ALA A 327 6.33 -0.52 18.51
CA ALA A 327 5.41 -0.78 17.41
C ALA A 327 4.70 0.49 16.91
N GLN A 328 4.32 1.41 17.79
CA GLN A 328 3.76 2.70 17.36
C GLN A 328 4.77 3.56 16.59
N GLU A 329 6.04 3.58 17.00
CA GLU A 329 7.12 4.24 16.25
C GLU A 329 7.31 3.63 14.86
N TYR A 330 7.30 2.30 14.79
CA TYR A 330 7.42 1.57 13.54
C TYR A 330 6.26 1.88 12.57
N ALA A 331 5.01 1.78 13.05
CA ALA A 331 3.80 2.09 12.27
C ALA A 331 3.83 3.53 11.73
N GLN A 332 4.21 4.50 12.58
CA GLN A 332 4.34 5.90 12.17
C GLN A 332 5.41 6.08 11.08
N GLY A 333 6.55 5.40 11.24
CA GLY A 333 7.65 5.42 10.29
C GLY A 333 7.24 4.92 8.90
N ILE A 334 6.56 3.77 8.82
CA ILE A 334 6.07 3.20 7.56
C ILE A 334 5.05 4.10 6.90
N ALA A 335 4.02 4.53 7.65
CA ALA A 335 2.95 5.35 7.12
C ALA A 335 3.50 6.67 6.57
N THR A 336 4.39 7.34 7.32
CA THR A 336 5.03 8.59 6.88
C THR A 336 5.88 8.39 5.63
N LYS A 337 6.74 7.35 5.60
CA LYS A 337 7.57 7.04 4.41
C LYS A 337 6.70 6.77 3.18
N SER A 338 5.62 6.03 3.35
CA SER A 338 4.69 5.70 2.26
C SER A 338 3.98 6.95 1.72
N MET A 339 3.50 7.83 2.60
CA MET A 339 2.88 9.10 2.23
C MET A 339 3.86 10.01 1.49
N MET A 340 5.10 10.14 1.99
CA MET A 340 6.14 10.91 1.31
C MET A 340 6.47 10.35 -0.07
N HIS A 341 6.52 9.02 -0.21
CA HIS A 341 6.75 8.38 -1.50
C HIS A 341 5.61 8.67 -2.48
N GLN A 342 4.35 8.57 -2.05
CA GLN A 342 3.19 8.91 -2.88
C GLN A 342 3.23 10.38 -3.32
N GLU A 343 3.55 11.30 -2.42
CA GLU A 343 3.67 12.73 -2.76
C GLU A 343 4.78 12.97 -3.81
N LEU A 344 5.92 12.29 -3.68
CA LEU A 344 7.02 12.38 -4.64
C LEU A 344 6.63 11.81 -6.01
N VAL A 345 5.97 10.65 -6.03
CA VAL A 345 5.48 10.03 -7.28
C VAL A 345 4.49 10.96 -7.96
N GLN A 346 3.54 11.54 -7.21
CA GLN A 346 2.58 12.50 -7.75
C GLN A 346 3.27 13.73 -8.34
N LYS A 347 4.24 14.32 -7.63
CA LYS A 347 5.01 15.47 -8.14
C LYS A 347 5.76 15.15 -9.43
N VAL A 348 6.30 13.95 -9.56
CA VAL A 348 6.97 13.48 -10.79
C VAL A 348 5.94 13.31 -11.92
N GLN A 349 4.78 12.72 -11.63
CA GLN A 349 3.70 12.60 -12.61
C GLN A 349 3.19 13.97 -13.08
N ASP A 350 2.92 14.89 -12.16
CA ASP A 350 2.48 16.27 -12.46
C ASP A 350 3.54 17.03 -13.26
N LYS A 351 4.82 16.79 -12.99
CA LYS A 351 5.92 17.35 -13.79
C LYS A 351 5.89 16.77 -15.22
N ASN A 352 5.78 15.46 -15.37
CA ASN A 352 5.74 14.81 -16.68
C ASN A 352 4.53 15.26 -17.51
N ILE A 353 3.35 15.37 -16.89
CA ILE A 353 2.13 15.89 -17.54
C ILE A 353 2.34 17.32 -18.02
N ARG A 354 2.92 18.20 -17.17
CA ARG A 354 3.22 19.58 -17.57
C ARG A 354 4.24 19.65 -18.71
N GLU A 355 5.28 18.83 -18.68
CA GLU A 355 6.26 18.75 -19.77
C GLU A 355 5.64 18.26 -21.08
N GLU A 356 4.73 17.28 -21.02
CA GLU A 356 4.05 16.78 -22.21
C GLU A 356 3.06 17.79 -22.78
N GLN A 357 2.27 18.46 -21.94
CA GLN A 357 1.42 19.58 -22.35
C GLN A 357 2.24 20.71 -22.99
N GLN A 358 3.44 20.98 -22.47
CA GLN A 358 4.34 21.96 -23.07
C GLN A 358 4.83 21.52 -24.45
N LYS A 359 5.20 20.25 -24.63
CA LYS A 359 5.57 19.70 -25.96
C LYS A 359 4.42 19.75 -26.96
N GLN A 360 3.20 19.44 -26.54
CA GLN A 360 2.02 19.50 -27.39
C GLN A 360 1.76 20.94 -27.88
N LYS A 361 1.86 21.93 -26.97
CA LYS A 361 1.75 23.35 -27.33
C LYS A 361 2.87 23.80 -28.28
N ILE A 362 4.11 23.37 -28.05
CA ILE A 362 5.25 23.60 -28.96
C ILE A 362 4.94 23.05 -30.36
N HIS A 363 4.51 21.78 -30.42
CA HIS A 363 4.19 21.13 -31.67
C HIS A 363 3.07 21.85 -32.42
N TYR A 364 2.01 22.26 -31.71
CA TYR A 364 0.90 23.00 -32.30
C TYR A 364 1.33 24.37 -32.85
N CYS A 365 2.20 25.11 -32.13
CA CYS A 365 2.82 26.32 -32.67
C CYS A 365 3.58 26.04 -33.98
N SER A 366 4.36 24.95 -34.03
CA SER A 366 5.05 24.54 -35.26
C SER A 366 4.10 24.29 -36.43
N VAL A 367 2.96 23.64 -36.16
CA VAL A 367 1.94 23.35 -37.18
C VAL A 367 1.32 24.64 -37.71
N LEU A 368 0.95 25.57 -36.82
CA LEU A 368 0.37 26.87 -37.21
C LEU A 368 1.35 27.71 -38.02
N ILE A 369 2.63 27.74 -37.63
CA ILE A 369 3.71 28.43 -38.38
C ILE A 369 3.88 27.79 -39.77
N ASN A 370 3.90 26.46 -39.85
CA ASN A 370 4.00 25.75 -41.12
C ASN A 370 2.79 26.01 -42.02
N GLN A 371 1.58 26.08 -41.46
CA GLN A 371 0.37 26.41 -42.22
C GLN A 371 0.42 27.82 -42.80
N LEU A 372 0.85 28.81 -41.99
CA LEU A 372 1.09 30.18 -42.47
C LEU A 372 2.14 30.23 -43.60
N ASN A 373 3.20 29.42 -43.48
CA ASN A 373 4.23 29.29 -44.49
C ASN A 373 3.78 28.55 -45.75
N GLN A 374 2.80 27.64 -45.68
CA GLN A 374 2.32 26.91 -46.85
C GLN A 374 1.25 27.69 -47.62
N ASP A 375 0.56 28.63 -46.97
CA ASP A 375 -0.40 29.50 -47.63
C ASP A 375 0.28 30.47 -48.62
N SER A 376 -0.07 30.33 -49.90
CA SER A 376 0.55 31.07 -51.00
C SER A 376 0.32 32.58 -50.89
N LYS A 377 -0.87 32.98 -50.40
CA LYS A 377 -1.23 34.39 -50.19
C LYS A 377 -0.46 35.01 -49.02
N SER A 378 -0.27 34.25 -47.93
CA SER A 378 0.53 34.66 -46.78
C SER A 378 2.00 34.86 -47.16
N LYS A 379 2.57 33.95 -47.97
CA LYS A 379 3.94 34.08 -48.49
C LYS A 379 4.16 35.34 -49.33
N GLU A 380 3.18 35.70 -50.16
CA GLU A 380 3.25 36.89 -51.00
C GLU A 380 3.11 38.18 -50.18
N ARG A 381 2.20 38.21 -49.20
CA ARG A 381 1.88 39.43 -48.43
C ARG A 381 2.79 39.66 -47.22
N TYR A 382 3.30 38.60 -46.59
CA TYR A 382 3.98 38.66 -45.30
C TYR A 382 5.36 37.97 -45.28
N PRO A 383 6.20 38.09 -46.33
CA PRO A 383 7.45 37.32 -46.43
C PRO A 383 8.41 37.58 -45.25
N GLU A 384 8.53 38.85 -44.83
CA GLU A 384 9.41 39.24 -43.72
C GLU A 384 8.87 38.79 -42.35
N GLN A 385 7.56 38.85 -42.13
CA GLN A 385 6.92 38.36 -40.89
C GLN A 385 7.08 36.85 -40.76
N LEU A 386 6.89 36.09 -41.84
CA LEU A 386 7.02 34.64 -41.86
C LEU A 386 8.46 34.19 -41.59
N LYS A 387 9.44 34.83 -42.25
CA LYS A 387 10.86 34.59 -42.00
C LYS A 387 11.24 34.88 -40.53
N SER A 388 10.75 35.99 -39.99
CA SER A 388 10.96 36.36 -38.59
C SER A 388 10.33 35.35 -37.63
N LEU A 389 9.14 34.83 -37.95
CA LEU A 389 8.43 33.83 -37.15
C LEU A 389 9.18 32.48 -37.13
N ASP A 390 9.74 32.05 -38.26
CA ASP A 390 10.55 30.84 -38.37
C ASP A 390 11.87 30.95 -37.61
N GLU A 391 12.59 32.06 -37.76
CA GLU A 391 13.82 32.31 -37.00
C GLU A 391 13.54 32.40 -35.49
N LEU A 392 12.46 33.08 -35.11
CA LEU A 392 12.02 33.20 -33.73
C LEU A 392 11.69 31.85 -33.11
N TYR A 393 10.92 31.02 -33.81
CA TYR A 393 10.55 29.67 -33.38
C TYR A 393 11.77 28.75 -33.31
N LYS A 394 12.68 28.81 -34.29
CA LYS A 394 13.93 28.04 -34.28
C LYS A 394 14.79 28.40 -33.08
N ASN A 395 15.05 29.69 -32.86
CA ASN A 395 15.87 30.19 -31.74
C ASN A 395 15.26 29.83 -30.38
N TRP A 396 13.94 29.87 -30.26
CA TRP A 396 13.24 29.45 -29.06
C TRP A 396 13.30 27.93 -28.84
N SER A 397 13.02 27.13 -29.88
CA SER A 397 13.05 25.66 -29.81
C SER A 397 14.44 25.08 -29.50
N THR A 398 15.52 25.78 -29.87
CA THR A 398 16.90 25.41 -29.51
C THR A 398 17.34 25.92 -28.14
N GLY A 399 16.47 26.65 -27.41
CA GLY A 399 16.78 27.22 -26.10
C GLY A 399 17.70 28.45 -26.15
N THR A 400 17.92 29.01 -27.34
CA THR A 400 18.73 30.22 -27.55
C THR A 400 17.98 31.48 -27.11
N LYS A 401 16.64 31.42 -27.06
CA LYS A 401 15.76 32.52 -26.67
C LYS A 401 14.86 32.16 -25.49
N LYS A 402 14.62 33.10 -24.57
CA LYS A 402 13.78 32.87 -23.38
C LYS A 402 12.29 32.83 -23.75
N ASN A 403 11.49 32.10 -22.96
CA ASN A 403 10.04 31.98 -23.19
C ASN A 403 9.32 33.34 -23.23
N GLN A 404 9.67 34.26 -22.33
CA GLN A 404 9.03 35.59 -22.30
C GLN A 404 9.32 36.41 -23.56
N GLU A 405 10.56 36.36 -24.06
CA GLU A 405 10.98 37.05 -25.27
C GLU A 405 10.29 36.45 -26.50
N PHE A 406 10.23 35.12 -26.57
CA PHE A 406 9.48 34.41 -27.62
C PHE A 406 8.01 34.81 -27.62
N LYS A 407 7.34 34.82 -26.46
CA LYS A 407 5.93 35.21 -26.34
C LYS A 407 5.68 36.63 -26.83
N ASN A 408 6.48 37.58 -26.35
CA ASN A 408 6.31 38.99 -26.66
C ASN A 408 6.50 39.24 -28.17
N GLU A 409 7.57 38.71 -28.75
CA GLU A 409 7.88 38.91 -30.17
C GLU A 409 6.94 38.15 -31.09
N CYS A 410 6.51 36.94 -30.71
CA CYS A 410 5.52 36.20 -31.49
C CYS A 410 4.17 36.91 -31.48
N ALA A 411 3.73 37.42 -30.31
CA ALA A 411 2.52 38.22 -30.20
C ALA A 411 2.60 39.52 -31.02
N GLN A 412 3.78 40.14 -31.07
CA GLN A 412 4.02 41.32 -31.91
C GLN A 412 3.89 40.97 -33.40
N ILE A 413 4.59 39.94 -33.88
CA ILE A 413 4.52 39.49 -35.29
C ILE A 413 3.08 39.10 -35.67
N CYS A 414 2.36 38.39 -34.80
CA CYS A 414 0.96 38.05 -35.03
C CYS A 414 0.07 39.30 -35.12
N THR A 415 0.32 40.30 -34.28
CA THR A 415 -0.42 41.57 -34.29
C THR A 415 -0.11 42.39 -35.55
N GLU A 416 1.12 42.35 -36.06
CA GLU A 416 1.48 42.96 -37.35
C GLU A 416 0.75 42.32 -38.53
N ILE A 417 0.67 40.98 -38.56
CA ILE A 417 -0.11 40.24 -39.58
C ILE A 417 -1.59 40.64 -39.50
N GLN A 418 -2.17 40.62 -38.29
CA GLN A 418 -3.57 41.01 -38.05
C GLN A 418 -3.85 42.47 -38.47
N THR A 419 -2.94 43.40 -38.14
CA THR A 419 -3.07 44.82 -38.48
C THR A 419 -2.96 45.05 -39.99
N LYS A 420 -2.05 44.33 -40.67
CA LYS A 420 -1.96 44.38 -42.13
C LYS A 420 -3.23 43.83 -42.79
N GLU A 421 -3.79 42.74 -42.30
CA GLU A 421 -5.08 42.20 -42.80
C GLU A 421 -6.22 43.19 -42.61
N HIS A 422 -6.29 43.88 -41.47
CA HIS A 422 -7.29 44.91 -41.22
C HIS A 422 -7.13 46.17 -42.09
N ASN A 423 -5.90 46.53 -42.45
CA ASN A 423 -5.59 47.72 -43.25
C ASN A 423 -5.49 47.44 -44.75
N THR A 424 -5.65 46.18 -45.18
CA THR A 424 -5.65 45.84 -46.61
C THR A 424 -6.99 46.25 -47.22
N PRO A 425 -7.03 47.06 -48.30
CA PRO A 425 -8.28 47.40 -48.96
C PRO A 425 -8.96 46.11 -49.44
N PHE A 426 -10.24 45.95 -49.08
CA PHE A 426 -11.06 44.87 -49.61
C PHE A 426 -11.02 44.90 -51.14
N SER A 427 -10.56 43.82 -51.78
CA SER A 427 -10.79 43.69 -53.22
C SER A 427 -12.30 43.53 -53.43
N PHE A 428 -12.83 44.11 -54.51
CA PHE A 428 -14.25 43.97 -54.86
C PHE A 428 -14.65 42.48 -54.99
N THR A 429 -13.70 41.63 -55.36
CA THR A 429 -13.84 40.17 -55.43
C THR A 429 -14.02 39.53 -54.04
N ASP A 430 -13.26 39.96 -53.03
CA ASP A 430 -13.40 39.48 -51.65
C ASP A 430 -14.70 39.98 -51.00
N PHE A 431 -15.13 41.20 -51.35
CA PHE A 431 -16.43 41.74 -50.97
C PHE A 431 -17.58 40.90 -51.55
N LEU A 432 -17.51 40.53 -52.84
CA LEU A 432 -18.51 39.67 -53.49
C LEU A 432 -18.54 38.26 -52.91
N ILE A 433 -17.39 37.68 -52.54
CA ILE A 433 -17.31 36.36 -51.89
C ILE A 433 -17.92 36.42 -50.48
N LYS A 434 -17.64 37.47 -49.70
CA LYS A 434 -18.25 37.65 -48.37
C LYS A 434 -19.75 37.89 -48.44
N ILE A 435 -20.22 38.67 -49.41
CA ILE A 435 -21.65 38.85 -49.69
C ILE A 435 -22.31 37.51 -50.05
N LYS A 436 -21.70 36.74 -50.96
CA LYS A 436 -22.23 35.44 -51.37
C LYS A 436 -22.33 34.46 -50.20
N ASN A 437 -21.31 34.39 -49.36
CA ASN A 437 -21.29 33.53 -48.17
C ASN A 437 -22.27 34.00 -47.09
N PHE A 438 -22.40 35.32 -46.90
CA PHE A 438 -23.39 35.92 -46.01
C PHE A 438 -24.83 35.59 -46.44
N PHE A 439 -25.15 35.76 -47.72
CA PHE A 439 -26.48 35.40 -48.24
C PHE A 439 -26.74 33.89 -48.16
N ASN A 440 -25.78 33.03 -48.54
CA ASN A 440 -25.93 31.58 -48.40
C ASN A 440 -26.20 31.15 -46.95
N ARG A 441 -25.61 31.82 -45.96
CA ARG A 441 -25.86 31.55 -44.53
C ARG A 441 -27.16 32.12 -44.02
N LEU A 442 -27.59 33.28 -44.51
CA LEU A 442 -28.91 33.84 -44.19
C LEU A 442 -30.04 32.90 -44.63
N PHE A 443 -29.85 32.21 -45.76
CA PHE A 443 -30.81 31.23 -46.27
C PHE A 443 -30.73 29.86 -45.57
N THR A 444 -29.60 29.48 -44.96
CA THR A 444 -29.41 28.14 -44.37
C THR A 444 -29.51 28.08 -42.84
N SER A 445 -29.27 29.18 -42.12
CA SER A 445 -29.05 29.12 -40.65
C SER A 445 -30.13 29.76 -39.77
N GLY A 446 -31.26 30.22 -40.33
CA GLY A 446 -32.45 30.59 -39.56
C GLY A 446 -32.16 31.41 -38.30
N PHE A 447 -31.71 32.66 -38.46
CA PHE A 447 -31.59 33.70 -37.42
C PHE A 447 -31.25 33.19 -36.00
N ARG A 448 -30.01 32.71 -35.77
CA ARG A 448 -29.43 32.65 -34.42
C ARG A 448 -28.39 33.77 -34.22
N LYS A 449 -28.44 34.33 -33.01
CA LYS A 449 -27.88 35.63 -32.61
C LYS A 449 -26.51 35.50 -31.92
N GLU A 450 -25.64 34.64 -32.44
CA GLU A 450 -24.22 34.65 -32.08
C GLU A 450 -23.45 35.13 -33.31
N VAL A 451 -23.06 36.39 -33.28
CA VAL A 451 -22.18 36.96 -34.31
C VAL A 451 -20.79 36.39 -34.05
N LEU A 452 -20.52 35.21 -34.60
CA LEU A 452 -19.14 34.77 -34.80
C LEU A 452 -18.51 35.78 -35.77
N VAL A 453 -17.57 36.58 -35.26
CA VAL A 453 -16.71 37.43 -36.09
C VAL A 453 -15.86 36.48 -36.94
N GLU A 454 -16.28 36.24 -38.18
CA GLU A 454 -15.48 35.42 -39.09
C GLU A 454 -14.13 36.10 -39.33
N PRO A 455 -13.02 35.33 -39.26
CA PRO A 455 -11.70 35.88 -39.53
C PRO A 455 -11.65 36.45 -40.95
N VAL A 456 -11.02 37.62 -41.11
CA VAL A 456 -11.00 38.36 -42.37
C VAL A 456 -10.28 37.57 -43.47
N SER A 457 -9.35 36.69 -43.08
CA SER A 457 -8.56 35.77 -43.93
C SER A 457 -8.10 34.54 -43.15
N VAL A 458 -7.60 33.52 -43.87
CA VAL A 458 -6.95 32.33 -43.28
C VAL A 458 -5.71 32.72 -42.45
N ALA A 459 -4.95 33.71 -42.89
CA ALA A 459 -3.79 34.22 -42.15
C ALA A 459 -4.20 34.86 -40.81
N MET A 460 -5.32 35.59 -40.78
CA MET A 460 -5.85 36.19 -39.56
C MET A 460 -6.32 35.13 -38.55
N ASP A 461 -6.96 34.06 -39.02
CA ASP A 461 -7.37 32.94 -38.17
C ASP A 461 -6.15 32.22 -37.56
N ILE A 462 -5.16 31.87 -38.38
CA ILE A 462 -3.96 31.16 -37.92
C ILE A 462 -3.12 32.05 -36.98
N ALA A 463 -2.97 33.34 -37.27
CA ALA A 463 -2.25 34.27 -36.39
C ALA A 463 -2.94 34.46 -35.03
N THR A 464 -4.27 34.43 -35.00
CA THR A 464 -5.05 34.48 -33.75
C THR A 464 -4.84 33.21 -32.94
N LYS A 465 -4.98 32.04 -33.56
CA LYS A 465 -4.73 30.74 -32.93
C LYS A 465 -3.29 30.60 -32.42
N LEU A 466 -2.31 31.13 -33.16
CA LEU A 466 -0.91 31.10 -32.77
C LEU A 466 -0.67 32.00 -31.55
N LYS A 467 -1.18 33.22 -31.57
CA LYS A 467 -1.09 34.17 -30.44
C LYS A 467 -1.71 33.58 -29.17
N ASP A 468 -2.89 32.96 -29.28
CA ASP A 468 -3.57 32.33 -28.14
C ASP A 468 -2.81 31.11 -27.61
N THR A 469 -2.29 30.27 -28.51
CA THR A 469 -1.49 29.09 -28.13
C THR A 469 -0.20 29.49 -27.41
N VAL A 470 0.48 30.53 -27.91
CA VAL A 470 1.74 31.03 -27.36
C VAL A 470 1.53 31.66 -25.97
N ALA A 471 0.41 32.37 -25.77
CA ALA A 471 0.05 32.91 -24.46
C ALA A 471 -0.12 31.81 -23.39
N GLN A 472 -0.55 30.61 -23.79
CA GLN A 472 -0.76 29.47 -22.89
C GLN A 472 0.52 28.66 -22.57
N ILE A 473 1.67 29.00 -23.16
CA ILE A 473 2.96 28.33 -22.84
C ILE A 473 3.39 28.77 -21.43
N SER A 474 3.87 27.85 -20.59
CA SER A 474 4.36 28.21 -19.24
C SER A 474 5.68 29.01 -19.30
N ASP A 475 5.90 29.94 -18.38
CA ASP A 475 7.16 30.71 -18.26
C ASP A 475 8.31 29.90 -17.65
N SER A 476 8.04 28.67 -17.20
CA SER A 476 9.10 27.77 -16.74
C SER A 476 10.08 27.46 -17.87
N PRO A 477 11.40 27.41 -17.59
CA PRO A 477 12.41 27.12 -18.59
C PRO A 477 12.09 25.80 -19.28
N ALA A 478 12.11 25.80 -20.61
CA ALA A 478 12.05 24.56 -21.39
C ALA A 478 13.09 23.56 -20.84
N PRO A 479 12.78 22.26 -20.78
CA PRO A 479 13.76 21.29 -20.33
C PRO A 479 14.97 21.37 -21.25
N LYS A 480 16.13 21.73 -20.67
CA LYS A 480 17.43 21.46 -21.31
C LYS A 480 17.40 19.98 -21.71
N LYS A 481 17.84 19.66 -22.93
CA LYS A 481 18.13 18.28 -23.32
C LYS A 481 18.89 17.64 -22.17
N VAL A 482 18.25 16.69 -21.48
CA VAL A 482 18.94 15.83 -20.53
C VAL A 482 19.87 15.01 -21.39
N THR A 483 21.14 15.41 -21.43
CA THR A 483 22.22 14.55 -21.91
C THR A 483 22.07 13.27 -21.12
N SER A 484 21.86 12.15 -21.81
CA SER A 484 21.77 10.84 -21.21
C SER A 484 23.05 10.59 -20.41
N LEU A 485 23.00 10.81 -19.09
CA LEU A 485 23.98 10.29 -18.15
C LEU A 485 23.73 8.79 -17.97
N ILE A 486 23.81 8.05 -19.07
CA ILE A 486 24.15 6.63 -19.01
C ILE A 486 25.67 6.62 -18.89
N ARG A 487 26.16 6.73 -17.66
CA ARG A 487 27.50 6.21 -17.36
C ARG A 487 27.42 4.71 -17.61
N LYS A 488 28.04 4.26 -18.71
CA LYS A 488 28.43 2.87 -18.89
C LYS A 488 29.37 2.51 -17.73
N SER A 489 28.87 1.81 -16.73
CA SER A 489 29.69 1.01 -15.84
C SER A 489 29.11 -0.39 -15.77
N GLY A 490 29.84 -1.34 -16.36
CA GLY A 490 29.88 -2.77 -16.03
C GLY A 490 28.55 -3.51 -15.94
N ALA A 491 28.18 -4.19 -17.02
CA ALA A 491 27.12 -5.18 -17.02
C ALA A 491 27.53 -6.42 -16.19
N GLN A 492 26.75 -6.75 -15.17
CA GLN A 492 26.30 -8.11 -14.90
C GLN A 492 24.76 -8.07 -14.92
N PRO A 493 24.09 -8.98 -15.66
CA PRO A 493 22.65 -8.93 -15.80
C PRO A 493 21.98 -9.46 -14.52
N MET A 494 21.42 -8.56 -13.70
CA MET A 494 20.40 -8.96 -12.73
C MET A 494 19.11 -9.27 -13.50
N GLN A 495 18.60 -10.48 -13.26
CA GLN A 495 17.32 -10.94 -13.77
C GLN A 495 16.20 -9.96 -13.42
N GLU A 496 15.39 -9.67 -14.43
CA GLU A 496 14.21 -8.85 -14.40
C GLU A 496 13.18 -9.45 -13.41
N VAL A 497 13.14 -8.95 -12.18
CA VAL A 497 12.06 -9.28 -11.22
C VAL A 497 10.82 -8.52 -11.66
N LYS A 498 9.93 -9.23 -12.36
CA LYS A 498 8.58 -8.78 -12.71
C LYS A 498 7.72 -8.71 -11.44
N HIS A 499 7.85 -7.62 -10.69
CA HIS A 499 6.88 -7.24 -9.68
C HIS A 499 6.19 -5.94 -10.11
N PHE A 500 4.86 -6.05 -10.21
CA PHE A 500 3.85 -5.05 -10.55
C PHE A 500 3.53 -4.86 -12.05
N PRO A 501 2.25 -5.02 -12.46
CA PRO A 501 1.80 -4.64 -13.78
C PRO A 501 1.94 -3.13 -13.95
N SER A 502 2.65 -2.72 -14.99
CA SER A 502 2.83 -1.31 -15.35
C SER A 502 1.53 -0.78 -15.99
N PRO A 503 0.94 0.33 -15.53
CA PRO A 503 -0.23 0.98 -16.18
C PRO A 503 0.10 1.60 -17.55
N ILE A 504 1.36 1.52 -17.97
CA ILE A 504 1.89 2.16 -19.19
C ILE A 504 1.23 1.62 -20.48
N LYS A 505 0.56 0.47 -20.44
CA LYS A 505 -0.16 -0.07 -21.61
C LYS A 505 -1.53 0.58 -21.85
N GLU A 506 -2.21 1.08 -20.83
CA GLU A 506 -3.56 1.68 -21.00
C GLU A 506 -3.49 3.11 -21.55
N VAL A 507 -2.43 3.85 -21.22
CA VAL A 507 -2.22 5.22 -21.76
C VAL A 507 -1.93 5.20 -23.27
N ARG A 508 -1.34 4.12 -23.80
CA ARG A 508 -1.09 3.99 -25.25
C ARG A 508 -2.38 3.77 -26.05
N GLN A 509 -3.37 3.06 -25.51
CA GLN A 509 -4.64 2.82 -26.21
C GLN A 509 -5.53 4.08 -26.26
N GLN A 510 -5.50 4.94 -25.24
CA GLN A 510 -6.25 6.21 -25.29
C GLN A 510 -5.64 7.24 -26.26
N THR A 511 -4.32 7.21 -26.50
CA THR A 511 -3.69 8.07 -27.53
C THR A 511 -4.07 7.67 -28.95
N ASP A 512 -4.34 6.40 -29.22
CA ASP A 512 -4.67 5.95 -30.59
C ASP A 512 -6.13 6.29 -30.95
N GLU A 513 -7.06 6.33 -29.98
CA GLU A 513 -8.47 6.71 -30.21
C GLU A 513 -8.63 8.22 -30.47
N ILE A 514 -7.92 9.09 -29.74
CA ILE A 514 -7.99 10.56 -29.94
C ILE A 514 -7.36 10.99 -31.28
N THR A 515 -6.39 10.23 -31.79
CA THR A 515 -5.76 10.50 -33.10
C THR A 515 -6.67 10.10 -34.27
N THR A 516 -7.61 9.17 -34.04
CA THR A 516 -8.50 8.66 -35.10
C THR A 516 -9.74 9.55 -35.28
N GLU A 517 -10.28 10.15 -34.22
CA GLU A 517 -11.45 11.04 -34.29
C GLU A 517 -11.18 12.41 -34.96
N LEU A 518 -9.94 12.84 -35.07
CA LEU A 518 -9.56 14.12 -35.72
C LEU A 518 -9.28 13.99 -37.23
N SER A 519 -9.44 12.80 -37.83
CA SER A 519 -9.06 12.56 -39.24
C SER A 519 -10.20 12.11 -40.16
N GLN A 520 -11.46 12.09 -39.72
CA GLN A 520 -12.60 11.80 -40.60
C GLN A 520 -13.72 12.81 -40.43
N ASP A 521 -13.69 13.85 -41.27
CA ASP A 521 -14.86 14.67 -41.53
C ASP A 521 -15.48 14.25 -42.87
N SER A 522 -16.79 14.05 -42.88
CA SER A 522 -17.67 14.02 -44.06
C SER A 522 -17.40 13.01 -45.20
N THR A 523 -18.17 11.92 -45.24
CA THR A 523 -18.71 11.41 -46.52
C THR A 523 -20.09 10.79 -46.30
N THR A 524 -21.12 11.61 -46.54
CA THR A 524 -22.51 11.15 -46.69
C THR A 524 -22.61 10.36 -47.99
N LYS A 525 -22.98 9.07 -47.92
CA LYS A 525 -23.62 8.36 -49.04
C LYS A 525 -24.88 7.65 -48.53
N VAL A 526 -25.92 7.87 -49.32
CA VAL A 526 -27.33 7.55 -49.14
C VAL A 526 -27.64 6.12 -49.60
N GLU A 527 -28.72 5.56 -49.05
CA GLU A 527 -29.45 4.29 -49.37
C GLU A 527 -28.89 2.99 -48.75
N LYS A 528 -29.67 2.05 -48.20
CA LYS A 528 -31.11 1.76 -48.28
C LYS A 528 -31.53 0.87 -47.09
N SER A 529 -32.71 1.15 -46.54
CA SER A 529 -33.43 0.32 -45.57
C SER A 529 -33.97 -0.97 -46.18
N SER A 530 -33.85 -2.11 -45.49
CA SER A 530 -34.98 -2.94 -45.00
C SER A 530 -34.53 -4.22 -44.27
N PRO A 531 -35.36 -4.76 -43.35
CA PRO A 531 -34.95 -5.65 -42.26
C PRO A 531 -35.37 -7.12 -42.46
N LYS A 532 -34.78 -8.03 -41.67
CA LYS A 532 -35.22 -9.39 -41.25
C LYS A 532 -33.95 -10.20 -40.88
N LEU A 533 -33.91 -11.16 -39.96
CA LEU A 533 -34.92 -11.95 -39.26
C LEU A 533 -34.22 -12.64 -38.06
N ASP A 534 -34.99 -12.93 -37.02
CA ASP A 534 -34.66 -13.79 -35.88
C ASP A 534 -34.13 -15.19 -36.25
N MET A 535 -33.72 -15.89 -35.18
CA MET A 535 -33.49 -17.34 -35.00
C MET A 535 -32.01 -17.73 -35.20
N LYS A 536 -31.31 -18.28 -34.21
CA LYS A 536 -31.68 -19.27 -33.19
C LYS A 536 -30.73 -19.19 -32.00
#